data_AF-A0A2D8M7T8-F1
#
_entry.id   AF-A0A2D8M7T8-F1
#
_cell.length_a   1.000
_cell.length_b   1.000
_cell.length_c   1.000
_cell.angle_alpha   90.00
_cell.angle_beta   90.00
_cell.angle_gamma   90.00
#
_symmetry.space_group_name_H-M   'P 1'
#
loop_
_entity.id
_entity.type
_entity.pdbx_description
1 polymer ?
#
loop_
_entity_poly.entity_id
_entity_poly.type
_entity_poly.pdbx_seq_one_letter_code
_entity_poly.pdbx_strand_id
1 'polypeptide(L)'
;MTTIMLTVLGFLLAAGAAFMAFSYGGSAFDRSYDQSSAASLISNGSSVSAAANMHMTQRGYFPANLRDVTLRGIYLPTEPTITGIGTSHAIVDERYEVAGIDHRICYEINSELGQNGDVVTAGSRPGQMGCNSTDRVFYAAF
;
A
#
# COMPACT_ATOMS: atom_id res chain seq x y z
N MET A 1 30.87 -25.99 39.74
CA MET A 1 29.68 -26.75 39.30
C MET A 1 28.44 -25.85 39.16
N THR A 2 28.22 -24.87 40.05
CA THR A 2 27.15 -23.86 39.94
C THR A 2 27.21 -23.00 38.67
N THR A 3 28.42 -22.68 38.18
CA THR A 3 28.63 -21.90 36.95
C THR A 3 28.17 -22.61 35.67
N ILE A 4 28.27 -23.94 35.61
CA ILE A 4 27.84 -24.71 34.42
C ILE A 4 26.31 -24.81 34.38
N MET A 5 25.64 -24.92 35.54
CA MET A 5 24.18 -24.89 35.59
C MET A 5 23.61 -23.53 35.18
N LEU A 6 24.25 -22.43 35.60
CA LEU A 6 23.82 -21.07 35.24
C LEU A 6 23.96 -20.79 33.74
N THR A 7 25.02 -21.24 33.09
CA THR A 7 25.20 -21.06 31.64
C THR A 7 24.20 -21.89 30.84
N VAL A 8 23.95 -23.14 31.24
CA VAL A 8 22.95 -24.00 30.57
C VAL A 8 21.54 -23.42 30.69
N LEU A 9 21.17 -22.89 31.87
CA LEU A 9 19.90 -22.18 32.06
C LEU A 9 19.82 -20.91 31.20
N GLY A 10 20.91 -20.15 31.08
CA GLY A 10 20.97 -18.97 30.22
C GLY A 10 20.75 -19.30 28.74
N PHE A 11 21.38 -20.37 28.24
CA PHE A 11 21.18 -20.84 26.87
C PHE A 11 19.75 -21.36 26.62
N LEU A 12 19.16 -22.09 27.58
CA LEU A 12 17.77 -22.55 27.48
C LEU A 12 16.77 -21.40 27.46
N LEU A 13 17.00 -20.36 28.26
CA LEU A 13 16.13 -19.19 28.30
C LEU A 13 16.20 -18.38 26.99
N ALA A 14 17.42 -18.20 26.45
CA ALA A 14 17.63 -17.53 25.16
C ALA A 14 17.00 -18.32 23.99
N ALA A 15 17.11 -19.65 24.00
CA ALA A 15 16.47 -20.50 23.00
C ALA A 15 14.93 -20.43 23.07
N GLY A 16 14.35 -20.37 24.28
CA GLY A 16 12.90 -20.20 24.46
C GLY A 16 12.39 -18.86 23.96
N ALA A 17 13.11 -17.76 24.23
CA ALA A 17 12.78 -16.44 23.72
C ALA A 17 12.89 -16.36 22.19
N ALA A 18 13.91 -16.98 21.61
CA ALA A 18 14.07 -17.07 20.16
C ALA A 18 12.93 -17.86 19.50
N PHE A 19 12.48 -18.97 20.10
CA PHE A 19 11.33 -19.73 19.61
C PHE A 19 10.03 -18.92 19.63
N MET A 20 9.78 -18.16 20.70
CA MET A 20 8.62 -17.27 20.78
C MET A 20 8.72 -16.12 19.77
N ALA A 21 9.90 -15.53 19.59
CA ALA A 21 10.12 -14.49 18.57
C ALA A 21 9.93 -15.03 17.15
N PHE A 22 10.29 -16.29 16.88
CA PHE A 22 10.09 -16.89 15.57
C PHE A 22 8.61 -17.23 15.31
N SER A 23 7.87 -17.76 16.30
CA SER A 23 6.45 -18.12 16.08
C SER A 23 5.51 -16.91 16.08
N TYR A 24 5.76 -15.91 16.92
CA TYR A 24 4.89 -14.73 17.01
C TYR A 24 5.41 -13.53 16.21
N GLY A 25 6.74 -13.36 16.13
CA GLY A 25 7.35 -12.24 15.41
C GLY A 25 7.05 -12.27 13.92
N GLY A 26 7.11 -13.44 13.26
CA GLY A 26 6.83 -13.55 11.82
C GLY A 26 5.47 -12.95 11.43
N SER A 27 4.40 -13.31 12.15
CA SER A 27 3.06 -12.78 11.89
C SER A 27 2.91 -11.27 12.19
N ALA A 28 3.69 -10.74 13.13
CA ALA A 28 3.71 -9.31 13.44
C ALA A 28 4.50 -8.52 12.39
N PHE A 29 5.60 -9.07 11.86
CA PHE A 29 6.35 -8.48 10.76
C PHE A 29 5.56 -8.46 9.46
N ASP A 30 4.84 -9.54 9.14
CA ASP A 30 3.98 -9.61 7.95
C ASP A 30 2.86 -8.57 8.01
N ARG A 31 2.18 -8.43 9.16
CA ARG A 31 1.13 -7.40 9.33
C ARG A 31 1.71 -5.99 9.27
N SER A 32 2.87 -5.75 9.87
CA SER A 32 3.52 -4.45 9.82
C SER A 32 3.93 -4.08 8.38
N TYR A 33 4.41 -5.07 7.63
CA TYR A 33 4.68 -4.92 6.20
C TYR A 33 3.41 -4.59 5.41
N ASP A 34 2.34 -5.36 5.58
CA ASP A 34 1.06 -5.17 4.89
C ASP A 34 0.46 -3.78 5.20
N GLN A 35 0.51 -3.33 6.46
CA GLN A 35 0.04 -2.00 6.88
C GLN A 35 0.90 -0.87 6.29
N SER A 36 2.23 -0.99 6.36
CA SER A 36 3.14 0.02 5.77
C SER A 36 2.94 0.17 4.27
N SER A 37 2.63 -0.94 3.62
CA SER A 37 2.35 -1.07 2.21
C SER A 37 1.02 -0.46 1.81
N ALA A 38 -0.04 -0.76 2.58
CA ALA A 38 -1.35 -0.15 2.44
C ALA A 38 -1.28 1.38 2.62
N ALA A 39 -0.61 1.86 3.67
CA ALA A 39 -0.42 3.27 3.92
C ALA A 39 0.36 3.98 2.79
N SER A 40 1.38 3.32 2.23
CA SER A 40 2.13 3.83 1.09
C SER A 40 1.25 3.94 -0.16
N LEU A 41 0.41 2.93 -0.44
CA LEU A 41 -0.54 2.94 -1.55
C LEU A 41 -1.58 4.07 -1.42
N ILE A 42 -2.14 4.25 -0.23
CA ILE A 42 -3.09 5.34 0.05
C ILE A 42 -2.41 6.71 -0.09
N SER A 43 -1.19 6.87 0.43
CA SER A 43 -0.42 8.11 0.32
C SER A 43 -0.08 8.43 -1.16
N ASN A 44 0.32 7.42 -1.92
CA ASN A 44 0.60 7.58 -3.35
C ASN A 44 -0.67 7.91 -4.14
N GLY A 45 -1.79 7.22 -3.87
CA GLY A 45 -3.08 7.49 -4.49
C GLY A 45 -3.61 8.89 -4.18
N SER A 46 -3.46 9.36 -2.95
CA SER A 46 -3.83 10.73 -2.56
C SER A 46 -2.93 11.79 -3.22
N SER A 47 -1.63 11.52 -3.37
CA SER A 47 -0.70 12.40 -4.08
C SER A 47 -1.03 12.50 -5.57
N VAL A 48 -1.30 11.36 -6.22
CA VAL A 48 -1.67 11.32 -7.65
C VAL A 48 -3.02 11.99 -7.89
N SER A 49 -4.02 11.73 -7.05
CA SER A 49 -5.34 12.38 -7.16
C SER A 49 -5.25 13.89 -6.95
N ALA A 50 -4.48 14.36 -5.96
CA ALA A 50 -4.25 15.79 -5.76
C ALA A 50 -3.58 16.43 -6.99
N ALA A 51 -2.57 15.77 -7.55
CA ALA A 51 -1.86 16.25 -8.72
C ALA A 51 -2.70 16.21 -10.01
N ALA A 52 -3.56 15.21 -10.17
CA ALA A 52 -4.54 15.14 -11.24
C ALA A 52 -5.58 16.27 -11.15
N ASN A 53 -6.05 16.58 -9.94
CA ASN A 53 -6.94 17.73 -9.68
C ASN A 53 -6.26 19.07 -9.97
N MET A 54 -4.98 19.22 -9.62
CA MET A 54 -4.21 20.41 -9.99
C MET A 54 -4.04 20.53 -11.51
N HIS A 55 -3.77 19.41 -12.20
CA HIS A 55 -3.70 19.37 -13.66
C HIS A 55 -5.03 19.80 -14.28
N MET A 56 -6.16 19.27 -13.80
CA MET A 56 -7.50 19.66 -14.24
C MET A 56 -7.74 21.17 -14.02
N THR A 57 -7.36 21.69 -12.86
CA THR A 57 -7.53 23.12 -12.53
C THR A 57 -6.73 24.04 -13.46
N GLN A 58 -5.53 23.62 -13.89
CA GLN A 58 -4.67 24.45 -14.75
C GLN A 58 -4.93 24.27 -16.25
N ARG A 59 -5.31 23.07 -16.69
CA ARG A 59 -5.42 22.70 -18.11
C ARG A 59 -6.85 22.52 -18.59
N GLY A 60 -7.81 22.37 -17.68
CA GLY A 60 -9.23 22.14 -17.98
C GLY A 60 -9.59 20.69 -18.34
N TYR A 61 -8.67 19.75 -18.22
CA TYR A 61 -8.89 18.32 -18.46
C TYR A 61 -8.05 17.44 -17.53
N PHE A 62 -8.53 16.24 -17.23
CA PHE A 62 -7.80 15.27 -16.42
C PHE A 62 -6.63 14.63 -17.19
N PRO A 63 -5.54 14.27 -16.51
CA PRO A 63 -4.40 13.61 -17.15
C PRO A 63 -4.83 12.25 -17.72
N ALA A 64 -4.41 11.97 -18.95
CA ALA A 64 -4.69 10.67 -19.58
C ALA A 64 -3.66 9.61 -19.14
N ASN A 65 -2.47 10.03 -18.72
CA ASN A 65 -1.40 9.15 -18.30
C ASN A 65 -0.63 9.75 -17.10
N LEU A 66 0.06 8.90 -16.33
CA LEU A 66 0.96 9.33 -15.25
C LEU A 66 2.02 10.31 -15.73
N ARG A 67 2.49 10.15 -16.96
CA ARG A 67 3.44 11.06 -17.60
C ARG A 67 2.94 12.49 -17.67
N ASP A 68 1.64 12.75 -17.80
CA ASP A 68 1.10 14.11 -17.87
C ASP A 68 1.20 14.84 -16.53
N VAL A 69 1.19 14.08 -15.43
CA VAL A 69 1.27 14.58 -14.05
C VAL A 69 2.73 14.70 -13.58
N THR A 70 3.61 13.83 -14.08
CA THR A 70 5.04 13.81 -13.76
C THR A 70 5.90 14.61 -14.75
N LEU A 71 5.37 15.00 -15.92
CA LEU A 71 6.14 15.72 -16.94
C LEU A 71 6.71 17.01 -16.32
N ARG A 72 8.04 17.06 -16.22
CA ARG A 72 8.82 18.19 -15.68
C ARG A 72 8.63 18.45 -14.17
N GLY A 73 8.07 17.50 -13.42
CA GLY A 73 7.96 17.61 -11.96
C GLY A 73 6.97 18.66 -11.47
N ILE A 74 6.04 19.13 -12.33
CA ILE A 74 5.18 20.28 -12.03
C ILE A 74 4.16 19.96 -10.93
N TYR A 75 3.59 18.75 -10.96
CA TYR A 75 2.56 18.34 -10.00
C TYR A 75 2.99 17.15 -9.15
N LEU A 76 3.74 16.20 -9.73
CA LEU A 76 4.44 15.15 -9.00
C LEU A 76 5.94 15.19 -9.34
N PRO A 77 6.84 15.23 -8.34
CA PRO A 77 8.28 15.29 -8.59
C PRO A 77 8.82 14.00 -9.22
N THR A 78 8.24 12.86 -8.89
CA THR A 78 8.60 11.53 -9.38
C THR A 78 7.37 10.65 -9.46
N GLU A 79 7.36 9.70 -10.39
CA GLU A 79 6.33 8.66 -10.45
C GLU A 79 6.36 7.82 -9.16
N PRO A 80 5.21 7.59 -8.51
CA PRO A 80 5.16 6.86 -7.26
C PRO A 80 5.59 5.41 -7.53
N THR A 81 6.80 5.07 -7.12
CA THR A 81 7.32 3.72 -7.24
C THR A 81 6.94 2.95 -5.98
N ILE A 82 6.21 1.86 -6.14
CA ILE A 82 5.77 1.03 -5.02
C ILE A 82 6.70 -0.16 -4.95
N THR A 83 7.70 -0.07 -4.08
CA THR A 83 8.73 -1.10 -3.95
C THR A 83 8.12 -2.36 -3.33
N GLY A 84 8.10 -3.45 -4.11
CA GLY A 84 7.69 -4.77 -3.64
C GLY A 84 6.22 -5.12 -3.84
N ILE A 85 5.37 -4.21 -4.31
CA ILE A 85 3.93 -4.42 -4.49
C ILE A 85 3.42 -3.71 -5.72
N GLY A 86 2.59 -4.39 -6.51
CA GLY A 86 1.97 -3.81 -7.70
C GLY A 86 2.96 -3.70 -8.86
N THR A 87 2.87 -4.63 -9.81
CA THR A 87 3.79 -4.68 -10.97
C THR A 87 3.46 -3.65 -12.04
N SER A 88 2.27 -3.05 -11.98
CA SER A 88 1.79 -2.08 -12.95
C SER A 88 0.97 -1.01 -12.25
N HIS A 89 1.23 0.25 -12.60
CA HIS A 89 0.44 1.39 -12.17
C HIS A 89 0.17 2.28 -13.38
N ALA A 90 -1.05 2.80 -13.50
CA ALA A 90 -1.49 3.58 -14.63
C ALA A 90 -2.54 4.62 -14.20
N ILE A 91 -2.75 5.64 -15.02
CA ILE A 91 -3.99 6.41 -14.99
C ILE A 91 -4.85 5.90 -16.13
N VAL A 92 -6.08 5.49 -15.82
CA VAL A 92 -7.07 4.98 -16.77
C VAL A 92 -8.40 5.60 -16.38
N ASP A 93 -9.20 6.12 -17.31
CA ASP A 93 -10.55 6.64 -17.03
C ASP A 93 -10.67 7.53 -15.77
N GLU A 94 -9.79 8.55 -15.63
CA GLU A 94 -9.81 9.51 -14.50
C GLU A 94 -9.58 8.88 -13.11
N ARG A 95 -8.91 7.73 -13.08
CA ARG A 95 -8.48 7.07 -11.84
C ARG A 95 -7.04 6.60 -11.95
N TYR A 96 -6.36 6.62 -10.81
CA TYR A 96 -5.08 5.96 -10.64
C TYR A 96 -5.33 4.50 -10.25
N GLU A 97 -4.78 3.58 -11.03
CA GLU A 97 -4.89 2.14 -10.81
C GLU A 97 -3.52 1.55 -10.49
N VAL A 98 -3.47 0.63 -9.53
CA VAL A 98 -2.28 -0.17 -9.23
C VAL A 98 -2.68 -1.63 -9.20
N ALA A 99 -2.18 -2.43 -10.14
CA ALA A 99 -2.51 -3.84 -10.29
C ALA A 99 -1.40 -4.76 -9.72
N GLY A 100 -1.81 -5.93 -9.23
CA GLY A 100 -0.90 -6.93 -8.66
C GLY A 100 -0.71 -6.79 -7.15
N ILE A 101 -1.74 -6.36 -6.45
CA ILE A 101 -1.74 -6.17 -4.99
C ILE A 101 -2.14 -7.48 -4.30
N ASP A 102 -1.50 -7.79 -3.16
CA ASP A 102 -1.91 -8.95 -2.37
C ASP A 102 -3.28 -8.73 -1.72
N HIS A 103 -4.07 -9.80 -1.59
CA HIS A 103 -5.37 -9.76 -0.92
C HIS A 103 -5.25 -9.13 0.49
N ARG A 104 -4.20 -9.48 1.25
CA ARG A 104 -4.01 -8.96 2.61
C ARG A 104 -3.84 -7.45 2.63
N ILE A 105 -3.06 -6.93 1.70
CA ILE A 105 -2.83 -5.48 1.54
C ILE A 105 -4.13 -4.80 1.10
N CYS A 106 -4.89 -5.38 0.17
CA CYS A 106 -6.20 -4.84 -0.20
C CYS A 106 -7.16 -4.76 0.99
N TYR A 107 -7.19 -5.79 1.84
CA TYR A 107 -8.02 -5.79 3.04
C TYR A 107 -7.62 -4.65 4.00
N GLU A 108 -6.32 -4.47 4.22
CA GLU A 108 -5.84 -3.36 5.07
C GLU A 108 -6.14 -2.00 4.47
N ILE A 109 -6.00 -1.82 3.15
CA ILE A 109 -6.39 -0.57 2.48
C ILE A 109 -7.87 -0.25 2.71
N ASN A 110 -8.75 -1.23 2.49
CA ASN A 110 -10.18 -1.03 2.66
C ASN A 110 -10.54 -0.78 4.13
N SER A 111 -9.88 -1.47 5.06
CA SER A 111 -10.03 -1.28 6.50
C SER A 111 -9.64 0.16 6.93
N GLU A 112 -8.47 0.64 6.50
CA GLU A 112 -7.97 2.00 6.78
C GLU A 112 -8.87 3.10 6.17
N LEU A 113 -9.50 2.81 5.03
CA LEU A 113 -10.45 3.71 4.36
C LEU A 113 -11.88 3.60 4.91
N GLY A 114 -12.14 2.73 5.90
CA GLY A 114 -13.47 2.51 6.47
C GLY A 114 -14.47 1.83 5.54
N GLN A 115 -13.98 1.10 4.52
CA GLN A 115 -14.77 0.37 3.54
C GLN A 115 -15.05 -1.05 4.05
N ASN A 116 -16.34 -1.44 4.07
CA ASN A 116 -16.75 -2.80 4.43
C ASN A 116 -16.75 -3.71 3.20
N GLY A 117 -15.56 -4.02 2.66
CA GLY A 117 -15.37 -4.96 1.56
C GLY A 117 -14.67 -4.39 0.34
N ASP A 118 -14.70 -5.15 -0.76
CA ASP A 118 -14.07 -4.79 -2.03
C ASP A 118 -14.75 -3.59 -2.68
N VAL A 119 -13.94 -2.64 -3.15
CA VAL A 119 -14.41 -1.48 -3.90
C VAL A 119 -14.42 -1.82 -5.38
N VAL A 120 -15.62 -2.06 -5.92
CA VAL A 120 -15.80 -2.42 -7.33
C VAL A 120 -15.73 -1.17 -8.21
N THR A 121 -14.86 -1.23 -9.21
CA THR A 121 -14.38 -0.13 -10.07
C THR A 121 -15.40 0.47 -11.03
N ALA A 122 -16.62 -0.06 -11.09
CA ALA A 122 -17.64 0.40 -12.01
C ALA A 122 -18.27 1.72 -11.51
N GLY A 123 -17.64 2.85 -11.84
CA GLY A 123 -18.18 4.19 -11.59
C GLY A 123 -17.76 4.84 -10.27
N SER A 124 -16.52 4.61 -9.84
CA SER A 124 -15.95 5.28 -8.66
C SER A 124 -16.19 6.79 -8.71
N ARG A 125 -16.81 7.33 -7.66
CA ARG A 125 -17.05 8.76 -7.54
C ARG A 125 -15.71 9.50 -7.42
N PRO A 126 -15.59 10.74 -7.93
CA PRO A 126 -14.38 11.54 -7.71
C PRO A 126 -14.10 11.64 -6.20
N GLY A 127 -12.85 11.34 -5.80
CA GLY A 127 -12.41 11.27 -4.42
C GLY A 127 -12.59 9.91 -3.72
N GLN A 128 -13.10 8.88 -4.41
CA GLN A 128 -13.19 7.53 -3.86
C GLN A 128 -11.88 6.77 -4.04
N MET A 129 -11.39 6.19 -2.95
CA MET A 129 -10.23 5.30 -2.94
C MET A 129 -10.63 3.93 -2.38
N GLY A 130 -9.97 2.87 -2.85
CA GLY A 130 -10.19 1.52 -2.36
C GLY A 130 -9.44 0.46 -3.13
N CYS A 131 -9.55 -0.78 -2.68
CA CYS A 131 -8.94 -1.95 -3.31
C CYS A 131 -10.01 -2.98 -3.65
N ASN A 132 -9.83 -3.66 -4.77
CA ASN A 132 -10.59 -4.84 -5.14
C ASN A 132 -9.67 -6.05 -4.97
N SER A 133 -9.94 -6.86 -3.94
CA SER A 133 -9.16 -8.06 -3.63
C SER A 133 -9.32 -9.17 -4.67
N THR A 134 -10.45 -9.18 -5.39
CA THR A 134 -10.71 -10.15 -6.46
C THR A 134 -9.87 -9.86 -7.70
N ASP A 135 -9.86 -8.59 -8.14
CA ASP A 135 -9.07 -8.15 -9.29
C ASP A 135 -7.61 -7.85 -8.93
N ARG A 136 -7.30 -7.78 -7.63
CA ARG A 136 -5.97 -7.44 -7.08
C ARG A 136 -5.50 -6.06 -7.53
N VAL A 137 -6.42 -5.10 -7.56
CA VAL A 137 -6.18 -3.74 -8.03
C VAL A 137 -6.63 -2.71 -7.00
N PHE A 138 -5.79 -1.71 -6.76
CA PHE A 138 -6.12 -0.49 -6.02
C PHE A 138 -6.54 0.60 -6.97
N TYR A 139 -7.52 1.39 -6.54
CA TYR A 139 -8.10 2.48 -7.32
C TYR A 139 -8.16 3.75 -6.47
N ALA A 140 -7.77 4.87 -7.07
CA ALA A 140 -8.00 6.20 -6.55
C ALA A 140 -8.59 7.09 -7.65
N ALA A 141 -9.89 7.35 -7.57
CA ALA A 141 -10.61 8.20 -8.51
C ALA A 141 -10.46 9.69 -8.12
N PHE A 142 -10.35 10.55 -9.14
CA PHE A 142 -10.25 12.00 -8.97
C PHE A 142 -11.27 12.75 -9.83
#